data_AF-A0A9R1TM69-F1
#
_entry.id   AF-A0A9R1TM69-F1
#
_cell.length_a   1.000
_cell.length_b   1.000
_cell.length_c   1.000
_cell.angle_alpha   90.00
_cell.angle_beta   90.00
_cell.angle_gamma   90.00
#
_symmetry.space_group_name_H-M   'P 1'
#
loop_
_entity.id
_entity.type
_entity.pdbx_description
1 polymer ?
#
loop_
_entity_poly.entity_id
_entity_poly.type
_entity_poly.pdbx_seq_one_letter_code
_entity_poly.pdbx_strand_id
1 'polypeptide(L)'
;MSYSLVRASLDLVEFETDVNPDKKKKKKKRQNGVLNLIPAHQRLPQKGKITRSSRLNSQSQQKSLRNTKKSIQDNVQRLLSLSSRKLDGETAEKLFNRAVKQPVRRNRKPQEQQTTAFTEEDFAKFAAEYRDE
;
A
#
# COMPACT_ATOMS: atom_id res chain seq x y z
N MET A 1 22.87 19.72 10.99
CA MET A 1 21.43 19.55 10.65
C MET A 1 21.22 20.01 9.23
N SER A 2 20.43 19.31 8.42
CA SER A 2 20.22 19.69 7.02
C SER A 2 19.29 20.90 6.91
N TYR A 3 19.53 21.75 5.92
CA TYR A 3 18.66 22.89 5.58
C TYR A 3 17.19 22.49 5.36
N SER A 4 16.97 21.30 4.78
CA SER A 4 15.64 20.72 4.58
C SER A 4 14.89 20.49 5.89
N LEU A 5 15.58 20.07 6.96
CA LEU A 5 14.98 19.78 8.24
C LEU A 5 14.60 21.08 8.98
N VAL A 6 15.47 22.09 8.94
CA VAL A 6 15.21 23.42 9.52
C VAL A 6 13.98 24.08 8.89
N ARG A 7 13.86 23.97 7.57
CA ARG A 7 12.72 24.51 6.84
C ARG A 7 11.41 23.80 7.21
N ALA A 8 11.44 22.47 7.31
CA ALA A 8 10.27 21.69 7.72
C ALA A 8 9.83 21.99 9.15
N SER A 9 10.76 22.25 10.08
CA SER A 9 10.41 22.63 11.45
C SER A 9 9.75 24.01 11.55
N LEU A 10 10.15 24.97 10.73
CA LEU A 10 9.54 26.31 10.72
C LEU A 10 8.13 26.28 10.14
N ASP A 11 7.91 25.52 9.05
CA ASP A 11 6.58 25.33 8.46
C ASP A 11 5.58 24.79 9.50
N LEU A 12 5.99 23.83 10.35
CA LEU A 12 5.12 23.25 11.38
C LEU A 12 4.68 24.27 12.45
N VAL A 13 5.54 25.21 12.81
CA VAL A 13 5.24 26.25 13.82
C VAL A 13 4.22 27.26 13.28
N GLU A 14 4.29 27.62 11.99
CA GLU A 14 3.32 28.53 11.36
C GLU A 14 1.91 27.91 11.26
N PHE A 15 1.79 26.58 11.17
CA PHE A 15 0.50 25.90 11.08
C PHE A 15 -0.30 25.88 12.39
N GLU A 16 0.35 25.96 13.56
CA GLU A 16 -0.33 25.95 14.85
C GLU A 16 -0.94 27.32 15.21
N THR A 17 -0.39 28.41 14.68
CA THR A 17 -0.85 29.78 14.99
C THR A 17 -2.02 30.25 14.13
N ASP A 18 -2.31 29.61 13.00
CA ASP A 18 -3.32 30.07 12.03
C ASP A 18 -4.65 29.28 12.13
N VAL A 19 -5.32 29.39 13.28
CA VAL A 19 -6.75 29.05 13.42
C VAL A 19 -7.59 30.29 13.08
N ASN A 20 -7.58 30.65 11.79
CA ASN A 20 -8.51 31.47 10.97
C ASN A 20 -9.48 32.46 11.67
N PRO A 21 -9.66 33.69 11.16
CA PRO A 21 -10.45 33.85 9.92
C PRO A 21 -10.11 35.10 9.09
N ASP A 22 -9.85 34.99 7.77
CA ASP A 22 -10.45 35.92 6.79
C ASP A 22 -10.12 35.64 5.32
N LYS A 23 -11.11 35.98 4.49
CA LYS A 23 -11.29 35.64 3.08
C LYS A 23 -10.21 36.26 2.17
N LYS A 24 -9.36 35.44 1.54
CA LYS A 24 -8.84 35.70 0.19
C LYS A 24 -8.86 34.40 -0.61
N LYS A 25 -9.47 34.44 -1.82
CA LYS A 25 -9.52 33.32 -2.77
C LYS A 25 -8.10 32.94 -3.21
N LYS A 26 -7.39 32.14 -2.41
CA LYS A 26 -6.13 31.52 -2.81
C LYS A 26 -6.48 30.36 -3.73
N LYS A 27 -5.94 30.39 -4.96
CA LYS A 27 -5.96 29.25 -5.89
C LYS A 27 -5.58 28.00 -5.10
N LYS A 28 -6.38 26.93 -5.22
CA LYS A 28 -6.12 25.67 -4.50
C LYS A 28 -4.72 25.18 -4.88
N LYS A 29 -3.71 25.49 -4.07
CA LYS A 29 -2.47 24.72 -4.06
C LYS A 29 -2.92 23.30 -3.80
N ARG A 30 -2.65 22.39 -4.73
CA ARG A 30 -2.87 20.96 -4.51
C ARG A 30 -2.10 20.64 -3.24
N GLN A 31 -2.83 20.45 -2.14
CA GLN A 31 -2.22 20.06 -0.88
C GLN A 31 -1.50 18.75 -1.17
N ASN A 32 -0.17 18.74 -1.05
CA ASN A 32 0.66 17.55 -1.12
C ASN A 32 0.43 16.72 0.17
N GLY A 33 -0.83 16.36 0.43
CA GLY A 33 -1.16 15.47 1.54
C GLY A 33 -0.69 14.06 1.24
N VAL A 34 -0.40 13.28 2.28
CA VAL A 34 -0.01 11.86 2.22
C VAL A 34 -0.88 11.03 1.27
N LEU A 35 -2.16 11.38 1.13
CA LEU A 35 -3.09 10.73 0.21
C LEU A 35 -2.72 10.89 -1.28
N ASN A 36 -1.87 11.85 -1.64
CA ASN A 36 -1.37 12.00 -3.01
C ASN A 36 -0.32 10.95 -3.40
N LEU A 37 0.33 10.31 -2.43
CA LEU A 37 1.27 9.20 -2.64
C LEU A 37 0.53 7.90 -3.02
N ILE A 38 -0.76 7.81 -2.67
CA ILE A 38 -1.60 6.66 -3.01
C ILE A 38 -2.16 6.88 -4.43
N PRO A 39 -2.02 5.92 -5.36
CA PRO A 39 -2.61 6.01 -6.70
C PRO A 39 -4.11 6.30 -6.65
N ALA A 40 -4.61 7.13 -7.58
CA ALA A 40 -6.01 7.61 -7.55
C ALA A 40 -7.06 6.49 -7.52
N HIS A 41 -6.77 5.36 -8.16
CA HIS A 41 -7.65 4.19 -8.19
C HIS A 41 -7.70 3.40 -6.87
N GLN A 42 -6.80 3.68 -5.92
CA GLN A 42 -6.73 3.06 -4.60
C GLN A 42 -7.22 3.99 -3.48
N ARG A 43 -7.62 5.23 -3.80
CA ARG A 43 -8.08 6.19 -2.80
C ARG A 43 -9.53 5.91 -2.45
N LEU A 44 -9.80 5.77 -1.14
CA LEU A 44 -11.17 5.76 -0.63
C LEU A 44 -11.80 7.15 -0.82
N PRO A 45 -13.05 7.24 -1.29
CA PRO A 45 -13.72 8.53 -1.44
C PRO A 45 -13.91 9.18 -0.07
N GLN A 46 -13.33 10.37 0.12
CA GLN A 46 -13.53 11.14 1.34
C GLN A 46 -15.02 11.47 1.50
N LYS A 47 -15.57 11.15 2.68
CA LYS A 47 -16.95 11.45 3.07
C LYS A 47 -17.25 12.93 2.81
N GLY A 48 -18.11 13.22 1.83
CA GLY A 48 -18.58 14.59 1.56
C GLY A 48 -18.84 14.93 0.10
N LYS A 49 -18.34 14.15 -0.87
CA LYS A 49 -18.65 14.34 -2.29
C LYS A 49 -19.03 13.03 -2.96
N ILE A 50 -20.17 12.49 -2.55
CA ILE A 50 -20.91 11.54 -3.39
C ILE A 50 -21.50 12.40 -4.51
N THR A 51 -20.88 12.36 -5.68
CA THR A 51 -21.49 12.90 -6.90
C THR A 51 -22.87 12.26 -7.03
N ARG A 52 -23.92 13.08 -7.05
CA ARG A 52 -25.33 12.67 -7.22
C ARG A 52 -25.63 12.05 -8.61
N SER A 53 -24.63 11.50 -9.29
CA SER A 53 -24.74 10.91 -10.62
C SER A 53 -25.06 9.41 -10.61
N SER A 54 -25.05 8.74 -9.45
CA SER A 54 -25.51 7.36 -9.32
C SER A 54 -26.92 7.29 -8.72
N ARG A 55 -27.92 7.89 -9.40
CA ARG A 55 -29.29 7.37 -9.29
C ARG A 55 -29.32 6.00 -9.95
N LEU A 56 -28.74 5.01 -9.28
CA LEU A 56 -28.90 3.62 -9.66
C LEU A 56 -30.39 3.30 -9.51
N ASN A 57 -31.01 2.93 -10.62
CA ASN A 57 -32.40 2.49 -10.70
C ASN A 57 -32.67 1.50 -9.54
N SER A 58 -33.76 1.67 -8.80
CA SER A 58 -34.12 0.81 -7.66
C SER A 58 -34.09 -0.69 -8.03
N GLN A 59 -34.38 -1.00 -9.29
CA GLN A 59 -34.31 -2.34 -9.84
C GLN A 59 -32.89 -2.91 -9.95
N SER A 60 -31.86 -2.08 -10.23
CA SER A 60 -30.47 -2.56 -10.25
C SER A 60 -29.93 -2.83 -8.85
N GLN A 61 -30.35 -2.02 -7.86
CA GLN A 61 -30.05 -2.27 -6.45
C GLN A 61 -30.74 -3.54 -5.92
N GLN A 62 -31.99 -3.80 -6.31
CA GLN A 62 -32.66 -5.05 -5.96
C GLN A 62 -31.97 -6.28 -6.57
N LYS A 63 -31.47 -6.17 -7.81
CA LYS A 63 -30.70 -7.26 -8.45
C LYS A 63 -29.39 -7.53 -7.72
N SER A 64 -28.64 -6.50 -7.33
CA SER A 64 -27.39 -6.70 -6.57
C SER A 64 -27.66 -7.33 -5.20
N LEU A 65 -28.71 -6.92 -4.49
CA LEU A 65 -29.11 -7.52 -3.21
C LEU A 65 -29.60 -8.97 -3.33
N ARG A 66 -30.26 -9.33 -4.44
CA ARG A 66 -30.65 -10.74 -4.70
C ARG A 66 -29.41 -11.61 -4.96
N ASN A 67 -28.44 -11.07 -5.70
CA ASN A 67 -27.18 -11.77 -5.97
C ASN A 67 -26.35 -11.96 -4.69
N THR A 68 -26.31 -10.96 -3.80
CA THR A 68 -25.61 -11.10 -2.51
C THR A 68 -26.29 -12.11 -1.60
N LYS A 69 -27.63 -12.16 -1.55
CA LYS A 69 -28.36 -13.18 -0.79
C LYS A 69 -28.02 -14.60 -1.24
N LYS A 70 -27.97 -14.84 -2.55
CA LYS A 70 -27.55 -16.12 -3.11
C LYS A 70 -26.11 -16.47 -2.71
N SER A 71 -25.19 -15.51 -2.85
CA SER A 71 -23.79 -15.69 -2.43
C SER A 71 -23.63 -15.99 -0.93
N ILE A 72 -24.42 -15.34 -0.07
CA ILE A 72 -24.40 -15.61 1.38
C ILE A 72 -24.90 -17.02 1.66
N GLN A 73 -26.01 -17.44 1.03
CA GLN A 73 -26.57 -18.77 1.22
C GLN A 73 -25.60 -19.86 0.74
N ASP A 74 -24.97 -19.67 -0.42
CA ASP A 74 -23.96 -20.58 -0.96
C ASP A 74 -22.75 -20.69 0.00
N ASN A 75 -22.32 -19.58 0.58
CA ASN A 75 -21.23 -19.56 1.57
C ASN A 75 -21.61 -20.29 2.86
N VAL A 76 -22.82 -20.08 3.38
CA VAL A 76 -23.32 -20.78 4.57
C VAL A 76 -23.39 -22.28 4.31
N GLN A 77 -23.92 -22.70 3.17
CA GLN A 77 -23.97 -24.11 2.79
C GLN A 77 -22.55 -24.72 2.70
N ARG A 78 -21.60 -23.99 2.10
CA ARG A 78 -20.21 -24.41 2.02
C ARG A 78 -19.59 -24.58 3.41
N LEU A 79 -19.78 -23.62 4.32
CA LEU A 79 -19.32 -23.71 5.71
C LEU A 79 -19.90 -24.93 6.44
N LEU A 80 -21.20 -25.17 6.29
CA LEU A 80 -21.85 -26.35 6.88
C LEU A 80 -21.24 -27.64 6.33
N SER A 81 -20.99 -27.72 5.02
CA SER A 81 -20.35 -28.89 4.40
C SER A 81 -18.90 -29.11 4.85
N LEU A 82 -18.21 -28.06 5.32
CA LEU A 82 -16.87 -28.17 5.89
C LEU A 82 -16.93 -28.65 7.34
N SER A 83 -17.94 -28.21 8.10
CA SER A 83 -18.09 -28.57 9.52
C SER A 83 -18.29 -30.06 9.75
N SER A 84 -18.95 -30.76 8.83
CA SER A 84 -19.22 -32.20 8.92
C SER A 84 -18.09 -33.07 8.40
N ARG A 85 -17.09 -32.51 7.72
CA ARG A 85 -15.96 -33.27 7.15
C ARG A 85 -14.91 -33.49 8.22
N LYS A 86 -14.77 -34.74 8.66
CA LYS A 86 -13.61 -35.18 9.42
C LYS A 86 -12.40 -35.23 8.50
N LEU A 87 -11.25 -34.76 8.98
CA LEU A 87 -10.00 -34.96 8.26
C LEU A 87 -9.64 -36.44 8.31
N ASP A 88 -9.23 -36.97 7.18
CA ASP A 88 -8.64 -38.30 7.12
C ASP A 88 -7.35 -38.35 7.95
N GLY A 89 -7.12 -39.47 8.64
CA GLY A 89 -6.01 -39.62 9.58
C GLY A 89 -4.65 -39.37 8.93
N GLU A 90 -4.44 -39.93 7.73
CA GLU A 90 -3.20 -39.73 6.97
C GLU A 90 -2.99 -38.26 6.59
N THR A 91 -4.07 -37.57 6.25
CA THR A 91 -4.01 -36.15 5.86
C THR A 91 -3.73 -35.27 7.08
N ALA A 92 -4.34 -35.60 8.22
CA ALA A 92 -4.10 -34.91 9.48
C ALA A 92 -2.63 -35.05 9.93
N GLU A 93 -2.07 -36.26 9.85
CA GLU A 93 -0.66 -36.50 10.17
C GLU A 93 0.30 -35.76 9.23
N LYS A 94 0.03 -35.76 7.92
CA LYS A 94 0.82 -34.97 6.94
C LYS A 94 0.78 -33.48 7.26
N LEU A 95 -0.38 -32.94 7.63
CA LEU A 95 -0.52 -31.54 8.04
C LEU A 95 0.24 -31.25 9.33
N PHE A 96 0.13 -32.12 10.33
CA PHE A 96 0.85 -31.97 11.60
C PHE A 96 2.36 -32.00 11.37
N ASN A 97 2.86 -32.98 10.61
CA ASN A 97 4.26 -33.10 10.26
C ASN A 97 4.78 -31.88 9.48
N ARG A 98 3.94 -31.29 8.62
CA ARG A 98 4.29 -30.04 7.92
C ARG A 98 4.34 -28.85 8.87
N ALA A 99 3.42 -28.74 9.82
CA ALA A 99 3.38 -27.64 10.78
C ALA A 99 4.56 -27.70 11.76
N VAL A 100 4.95 -28.90 12.18
CA VAL A 100 6.11 -29.13 13.05
C VAL A 100 7.42 -28.87 12.32
N LYS A 101 7.51 -29.22 11.02
CA LYS A 101 8.69 -28.90 10.21
C LYS A 101 8.78 -27.40 10.01
N GLN A 102 9.76 -26.78 10.68
CA GLN A 102 10.17 -25.40 10.44
C GLN A 102 10.33 -25.17 8.92
N PRO A 103 9.82 -24.05 8.37
CA PRO A 103 9.96 -23.77 6.95
C PRO A 103 11.46 -23.76 6.62
N VAL A 104 11.86 -24.60 5.67
CA VAL A 104 13.24 -24.68 5.20
C VAL A 104 13.66 -23.27 4.78
N ARG A 105 14.58 -22.66 5.54
CA ARG A 105 15.14 -21.36 5.19
C ARG A 105 15.80 -21.54 3.82
N ARG A 106 15.34 -20.78 2.83
CA ARG A 106 15.97 -20.79 1.51
C ARG A 106 17.41 -20.36 1.71
N ASN A 107 18.36 -21.27 1.44
CA ASN A 107 19.77 -20.93 1.43
C ASN A 107 19.96 -19.79 0.44
N ARG A 108 20.46 -18.64 0.93
CA ARG A 108 20.82 -17.53 0.04
C ARG A 108 21.94 -18.04 -0.86
N LYS A 109 21.78 -17.89 -2.17
CA LYS A 109 22.87 -18.18 -3.09
C LYS A 109 24.08 -17.30 -2.70
N PRO A 110 25.31 -17.80 -2.80
CA PRO A 110 26.50 -16.96 -2.60
C PRO A 110 26.38 -15.74 -3.50
N GLN A 111 26.66 -14.55 -2.97
CA GLN A 111 26.78 -13.36 -3.80
C GLN A 111 28.02 -13.54 -4.67
N GLU A 112 27.81 -13.67 -5.97
CA GLU A 112 28.90 -13.61 -6.94
C GLU A 112 29.60 -12.25 -6.78
N GLN A 113 30.93 -12.27 -6.79
CA GLN A 113 31.72 -11.04 -6.72
C GLN A 113 31.41 -10.23 -7.98
N GLN A 114 30.76 -9.08 -7.81
CA GLN A 114 30.47 -8.18 -8.91
C GLN A 114 31.80 -7.55 -9.34
N THR A 115 32.31 -7.95 -10.50
CA THR A 115 33.42 -7.24 -11.14
C THR A 115 32.90 -5.92 -11.66
N THR A 116 33.31 -4.80 -11.06
CA THR A 116 33.01 -3.48 -11.60
C THR A 116 33.80 -3.26 -12.87
N ALA A 117 33.18 -2.64 -13.88
CA ALA A 117 33.88 -2.26 -15.12
C ALA A 117 34.89 -1.12 -14.90
N PHE A 118 34.79 -0.42 -13.77
CA PHE A 118 35.69 0.67 -13.39
C PHE A 118 36.79 0.17 -12.46
N THR A 119 38.01 0.60 -12.77
CA THR A 119 39.21 0.41 -11.95
C THR A 119 39.45 1.62 -11.06
N GLU A 120 40.26 1.47 -10.01
CA GLU A 120 40.63 2.59 -9.12
C GLU A 120 41.28 3.76 -9.88
N GLU A 121 41.98 3.46 -10.99
CA GLU A 121 42.57 4.47 -11.87
C GLU A 121 41.52 5.32 -12.60
N ASP A 122 40.37 4.74 -12.96
CA ASP A 122 39.28 5.47 -13.61
C ASP A 122 38.65 6.50 -12.67
N PHE A 123 38.55 6.15 -11.38
CA PHE A 123 38.10 7.09 -10.35
C PHE A 123 39.10 8.23 -10.13
N ALA A 124 40.40 7.96 -10.23
CA ALA A 124 41.42 9.01 -10.13
C ALA A 124 41.35 10.01 -11.28
N LYS A 125 41.12 9.54 -12.51
CA LYS A 125 40.92 10.40 -13.70
C LYS A 125 39.67 11.26 -13.56
N PHE A 126 38.55 10.66 -13.17
CA PHE A 126 37.30 11.39 -12.91
C PHE A 126 37.48 12.49 -11.85
N ALA A 127 38.15 12.17 -10.74
CA ALA A 127 38.37 13.16 -9.67
C ALA A 127 39.24 14.34 -10.10
N ALA A 128 40.12 14.17 -11.09
CA ALA A 128 40.93 15.27 -11.63
C ALA A 128 40.11 16.16 -12.57
N GLU A 129 39.25 15.58 -13.40
CA GLU A 129 38.41 16.30 -14.37
C GLU A 129 37.41 17.25 -13.67
N TYR A 130 36.89 16.86 -12.50
CA TYR A 130 35.91 17.64 -11.75
C TYR A 130 36.52 18.49 -10.61
N ARG A 131 37.85 18.64 -10.54
CA ARG A 131 38.50 19.52 -9.55
C ARG A 131 38.66 20.97 -10.00
N ASP A 132 38.53 21.23 -11.30
CA ASP A 132 38.72 22.55 -11.90
C ASP A 132 37.38 23.23 -12.33
N GLU A 133 36.23 22.70 -11.90
CA GLU A 133 34.90 23.36 -11.89
C GLU A 133 34.49 23.79 -10.48
#